data_AF-A0A6N0ZGX6-F1
#
_entry.id   AF-A0A6N0ZGX6-F1
#
_cell.length_a   1.000
_cell.length_b   1.000
_cell.length_c   1.000
_cell.angle_alpha   90.00
_cell.angle_beta   90.00
_cell.angle_gamma   90.00
#
_symmetry.space_group_name_H-M   'P 1'
#
loop_
_entity.id
_entity.type
_entity.pdbx_description
1 polymer ?
#
loop_
_entity_poly.entity_id
_entity_poly.type
_entity_poly.pdbx_seq_one_letter_code
_entity_poly.pdbx_strand_id
1 'polypeptide(L)'
;MRRISKRLRSGLLALGAAVSMAFGAAHAADKPNILFIVSDDTGYGDLGPYGGGEGRGMPTPNIDRMAAEGMTFFSFYAQPSCTPGRAAMQTGRIPNRSGMTTVAFQGQGGGLPAAEWTLASVLKQGGYKTYFTGKWHLGEADYALPNAQGYDVMKYAGLYHLNAYTYADPTWFPDMDPELRAMFQKVTVGSLSGKAGEKAKEDFKINGQYVDKPGQNVTIEGVNYPNGVVGIPFFDGYVEKAALEFLDDAAKDKSKPFFINVNFMKVHQPNLPAPEFQHKSLSKSKYADSVVELDARIGRIMDKLRALGLDKNTLVFYTTDNGAWQDVYPDAGYTPFRGTKGTVREGGNRVPAIAIWPGKIKPDTRNHDIVGGLDLMATFAKVGGVPLPKNDRENKPIIFDSYDLTPVLTGTGPNPRKSWFYFTENELTPGAARVGNYKAVFNLRGDNGQPSGGLAVDSNLGWKGAEKYVATVPQVFDLWQDPQERYDIFMNNYTERTWTMVTISNAIKELMKTYVQYPPRKLQSESYSGPVTLSQYQRFQYVRDMLQKDGISIPLPTGN
;
A
#
# COMPACT_ATOMS: atom_id res chain seq x y z
N MET A 1 51.26 -5.90 -77.38
CA MET A 1 51.89 -6.97 -76.57
C MET A 1 51.76 -6.63 -75.09
N ARG A 2 51.65 -7.67 -74.26
CA ARG A 2 51.11 -7.69 -72.90
C ARG A 2 52.05 -7.09 -71.82
N ARG A 3 51.38 -6.61 -70.75
CA ARG A 3 51.63 -6.80 -69.28
C ARG A 3 52.28 -5.68 -68.44
N ILE A 4 51.52 -5.35 -67.37
CA ILE A 4 51.90 -4.93 -65.99
C ILE A 4 52.28 -3.42 -65.85
N SER A 5 51.59 -2.57 -65.07
CA SER A 5 51.28 -2.68 -63.64
C SER A 5 50.07 -1.82 -63.21
N LYS A 6 49.23 -2.36 -62.33
CA LYS A 6 48.28 -1.63 -61.47
C LYS A 6 48.64 -1.98 -60.03
N ARG A 7 49.20 -1.05 -59.25
CA ARG A 7 49.22 -1.10 -57.78
C ARG A 7 49.23 0.31 -57.18
N LEU A 8 48.65 0.39 -55.99
CA LEU A 8 48.49 1.51 -55.06
C LEU A 8 47.32 2.48 -55.29
N ARG A 9 46.17 2.10 -54.74
CA ARG A 9 45.20 3.00 -54.06
C ARG A 9 44.15 2.17 -53.32
N SER A 10 44.53 1.57 -52.19
CA SER A 10 43.56 1.06 -51.19
C SER A 10 44.30 0.83 -49.88
N GLY A 11 44.09 1.67 -48.87
CA GLY A 11 44.76 1.48 -47.58
C GLY A 11 44.57 2.66 -46.63
N LEU A 12 43.31 3.08 -46.40
CA LEU A 12 42.94 3.99 -45.31
C LEU A 12 41.40 4.04 -45.22
N LEU A 13 40.77 2.93 -44.85
CA LEU A 13 39.34 2.85 -44.50
C LEU A 13 39.03 1.49 -43.87
N ALA A 14 39.70 1.15 -42.77
CA ALA A 14 39.37 -0.07 -42.00
C ALA A 14 39.80 0.01 -40.53
N LEU A 15 39.71 1.19 -39.89
CA LEU A 15 39.98 1.33 -38.45
C LEU A 15 38.93 2.17 -37.70
N GLY A 16 37.69 2.24 -38.21
CA GLY A 16 36.61 3.05 -37.63
C GLY A 16 35.36 2.28 -37.21
N ALA A 17 35.28 0.97 -37.42
CA ALA A 17 34.02 0.22 -37.28
C ALA A 17 34.00 -0.82 -36.13
N ALA A 18 35.02 -0.85 -35.26
CA ALA A 18 35.12 -1.85 -34.19
C ALA A 18 34.99 -1.30 -32.75
N VAL A 19 34.70 0.00 -32.57
CA VAL A 19 34.55 0.60 -31.22
C VAL A 19 33.09 0.85 -30.82
N SER A 20 32.13 0.71 -31.75
CA SER A 20 30.73 1.11 -31.50
C SER A 20 29.82 0.00 -30.95
N MET A 21 30.31 -1.23 -30.72
CA MET A 21 29.50 -2.34 -30.21
C MET A 21 29.73 -2.69 -28.72
N ALA A 22 30.60 -1.97 -28.01
CA ALA A 22 30.87 -2.22 -26.59
C ALA A 22 30.04 -1.37 -25.61
N PHE A 23 29.26 -0.40 -26.08
CA PHE A 23 28.48 0.50 -25.21
C PHE A 23 27.09 -0.02 -24.82
N GLY A 24 26.67 -1.19 -25.31
CA GLY A 24 25.34 -1.75 -25.04
C GLY A 24 25.22 -2.65 -23.80
N ALA A 25 26.34 -3.09 -23.22
CA ALA A 25 26.35 -4.11 -22.15
C ALA A 25 26.67 -3.56 -20.75
N ALA A 26 27.10 -2.30 -20.63
CA ALA A 26 27.52 -1.70 -19.36
C ALA A 26 26.38 -1.05 -18.55
N HIS A 27 25.17 -0.90 -19.11
CA HIS A 27 24.06 -0.19 -18.42
C HIS A 27 23.18 -1.05 -17.52
N ALA A 28 23.32 -2.38 -17.53
CA ALA A 28 22.59 -3.25 -16.61
C ALA A 28 23.31 -3.42 -15.27
N ALA A 29 24.65 -3.25 -15.24
CA ALA A 29 25.49 -3.50 -14.08
C ALA A 29 25.38 -2.44 -12.95
N ASP A 30 24.70 -1.31 -13.19
CA ASP A 30 24.64 -0.18 -12.24
C ASP A 30 23.26 0.02 -11.57
N LYS A 31 22.23 -0.76 -11.94
CA LYS A 31 20.88 -0.57 -11.37
C LYS A 31 20.71 -1.35 -10.06
N PRO A 32 20.29 -0.70 -8.97
CA PRO A 32 20.04 -1.38 -7.70
C PRO A 32 18.74 -2.20 -7.75
N ASN A 33 18.73 -3.30 -7.01
CA ASN A 33 17.54 -4.08 -6.75
C ASN A 33 16.62 -3.36 -5.76
N ILE A 34 15.35 -3.74 -5.75
CA ILE A 34 14.36 -3.20 -4.81
C ILE A 34 13.61 -4.37 -4.16
N LEU A 35 13.62 -4.41 -2.83
CA LEU A 35 12.80 -5.31 -2.02
C LEU A 35 11.83 -4.47 -1.19
N PHE A 36 10.55 -4.57 -1.51
CA PHE A 36 9.49 -3.86 -0.81
C PHE A 36 8.69 -4.84 0.05
N ILE A 37 8.57 -4.54 1.34
CA ILE A 37 7.88 -5.37 2.32
C ILE A 37 6.75 -4.54 2.93
N VAL A 38 5.53 -5.07 2.88
CA VAL A 38 4.34 -4.43 3.43
C VAL A 38 3.67 -5.38 4.41
N SER A 39 3.29 -4.83 5.57
CA SER A 39 2.46 -5.51 6.57
C SER A 39 1.05 -4.90 6.60
N ASP A 40 0.10 -5.58 7.22
CA ASP A 40 -1.33 -5.23 7.23
C ASP A 40 -1.75 -4.78 8.64
N ASP A 41 -2.34 -3.59 8.77
CA ASP A 41 -2.83 -3.03 10.06
C ASP A 41 -1.79 -2.91 11.18
N THR A 42 -0.50 -2.87 10.86
CA THR A 42 0.56 -2.72 11.88
C THR A 42 0.50 -1.32 12.49
N GLY A 43 0.32 -1.24 13.80
CA GLY A 43 0.29 0.01 14.53
C GLY A 43 1.67 0.63 14.68
N TYR A 44 1.67 1.96 14.78
CA TYR A 44 2.90 2.72 14.97
C TYR A 44 3.64 2.30 16.23
N GLY A 45 2.94 1.99 17.32
CA GLY A 45 3.54 1.63 18.59
C GLY A 45 3.74 0.12 18.81
N ASP A 46 3.64 -0.70 17.77
CA ASP A 46 3.80 -2.16 17.90
C ASP A 46 5.27 -2.60 17.80
N LEU A 47 6.10 -1.88 17.04
CA LEU A 47 7.47 -2.27 16.71
C LEU A 47 8.49 -1.59 17.62
N GLY A 48 9.59 -2.28 17.94
CA GLY A 48 10.64 -1.77 18.84
C GLY A 48 11.22 -0.39 18.49
N PRO A 49 11.50 -0.05 17.21
CA PRO A 49 12.05 1.27 16.85
C PRO A 49 11.11 2.45 17.16
N TYR A 50 9.84 2.16 17.43
CA TYR A 50 8.79 3.13 17.71
C TYR A 50 8.31 3.08 19.18
N GLY A 51 9.08 2.42 20.06
CA GLY A 51 8.76 2.27 21.48
C GLY A 51 7.87 1.08 21.82
N GLY A 52 7.54 0.25 20.83
CA GLY A 52 6.81 -1.02 20.99
C GLY A 52 7.74 -2.19 21.32
N GLY A 53 7.60 -3.28 20.57
CA GLY A 53 8.48 -4.44 20.67
C GLY A 53 8.39 -5.12 22.04
N GLU A 54 9.54 -5.32 22.68
CA GLU A 54 9.64 -5.91 24.02
C GLU A 54 8.82 -5.12 25.06
N GLY A 55 8.76 -3.79 24.96
CA GLY A 55 7.97 -2.94 25.85
C GLY A 55 6.46 -3.17 25.78
N ARG A 56 5.97 -3.74 24.68
CA ARG A 56 4.58 -4.20 24.49
C ARG A 56 4.41 -5.71 24.64
N GLY A 57 5.45 -6.41 25.07
CA GLY A 57 5.48 -7.85 25.24
C GLY A 57 5.52 -8.62 23.92
N MET A 58 5.99 -8.01 22.83
CA MET A 58 6.11 -8.62 21.50
C MET A 58 7.46 -8.26 20.85
N PRO A 59 8.59 -8.83 21.30
CA PRO A 59 9.92 -8.46 20.77
C PRO A 59 10.01 -8.55 19.24
N THR A 60 10.61 -7.54 18.61
CA THR A 60 10.81 -7.45 17.15
C THR A 60 12.29 -7.30 16.77
N PRO A 61 13.17 -8.23 17.17
CA PRO A 61 14.62 -8.05 17.05
C PRO A 61 15.11 -7.89 15.59
N ASN A 62 14.41 -8.45 14.61
CA ASN A 62 14.81 -8.32 13.21
C ASN A 62 14.48 -6.93 12.67
N ILE A 63 13.30 -6.39 13.00
CA ILE A 63 12.90 -5.02 12.66
C ILE A 63 13.76 -4.00 13.42
N ASP A 64 14.13 -4.29 14.67
CA ASP A 64 15.05 -3.46 15.45
C ASP A 64 16.41 -3.36 14.75
N ARG A 65 16.92 -4.50 14.27
CA ARG A 65 18.14 -4.57 13.47
C ARG A 65 18.00 -3.81 12.14
N MET A 66 16.86 -3.93 11.45
CA MET A 66 16.58 -3.18 10.22
C MET A 66 16.65 -1.67 10.45
N ALA A 67 16.10 -1.17 11.57
CA ALA A 67 16.19 0.23 11.94
C ALA A 67 17.65 0.66 12.21
N ALA A 68 18.41 -0.15 12.94
CA ALA A 68 19.83 0.12 13.24
C ALA A 68 20.70 0.12 11.97
N GLU A 69 20.40 -0.74 10.99
CA GLU A 69 21.13 -0.84 9.72
C GLU A 69 20.72 0.25 8.70
N GLY A 70 19.65 1.01 8.96
CA GLY A 70 19.03 1.89 7.97
C GLY A 70 18.52 3.21 8.50
N MET A 71 17.42 3.67 7.91
CA MET A 71 16.72 4.90 8.25
C MET A 71 15.32 4.59 8.76
N THR A 72 14.96 5.14 9.92
CA THR A 72 13.62 5.06 10.52
C THR A 72 12.86 6.35 10.28
N PHE A 73 11.63 6.26 9.76
CA PHE A 73 10.79 7.42 9.46
C PHE A 73 9.73 7.63 10.53
N PHE A 74 9.77 8.78 11.20
CA PHE A 74 8.80 9.13 12.25
C PHE A 74 7.59 9.91 11.72
N SER A 75 7.62 10.37 10.46
CA SER A 75 6.56 11.13 9.80
C SER A 75 6.19 10.51 8.44
N PHE A 76 6.10 9.17 8.39
CA PHE A 76 5.69 8.44 7.20
C PHE A 76 4.17 8.22 7.20
N TYR A 77 3.53 8.51 6.06
CA TYR A 77 2.08 8.46 5.93
C TYR A 77 1.60 7.44 4.90
N ALA A 78 0.60 6.66 5.31
CA ALA A 78 -0.18 5.76 4.49
C ALA A 78 -1.53 6.41 4.11
N GLN A 79 -2.57 5.60 3.92
CA GLN A 79 -3.93 6.02 3.59
C GLN A 79 -4.91 5.43 4.63
N PRO A 80 -6.20 5.82 4.64
CA PRO A 80 -7.12 5.41 5.71
C PRO A 80 -7.37 3.90 5.84
N SER A 81 -7.15 3.08 4.81
CA SER A 81 -7.43 1.63 4.85
C SER A 81 -6.67 0.84 3.79
N CYS A 82 -6.83 -0.50 3.78
CA CYS A 82 -5.97 -1.42 3.03
C CYS A 82 -5.96 -1.15 1.52
N THR A 83 -7.13 -1.15 0.89
CA THR A 83 -7.29 -0.92 -0.56
C THR A 83 -6.75 0.45 -0.99
N PRO A 84 -7.16 1.60 -0.40
CA PRO A 84 -6.58 2.90 -0.75
C PRO A 84 -5.08 2.99 -0.45
N GLY A 85 -4.61 2.40 0.66
CA GLY A 85 -3.19 2.37 1.01
C GLY A 85 -2.34 1.64 0.00
N ARG A 86 -2.75 0.42 -0.35
CA ARG A 86 -2.08 -0.40 -1.37
C ARG A 86 -2.17 0.26 -2.74
N ALA A 87 -3.30 0.88 -3.09
CA ALA A 87 -3.45 1.58 -4.35
C ALA A 87 -2.49 2.78 -4.43
N ALA A 88 -2.40 3.58 -3.37
CA ALA A 88 -1.48 4.71 -3.28
C ALA A 88 -0.02 4.28 -3.37
N MET A 89 0.37 3.21 -2.66
CA MET A 89 1.73 2.66 -2.72
C MET A 89 2.06 2.11 -4.13
N GLN A 90 1.12 1.39 -4.75
CA GLN A 90 1.36 0.83 -6.09
C GLN A 90 1.39 1.92 -7.17
N THR A 91 0.56 2.95 -7.09
CA THR A 91 0.36 3.91 -8.19
C THR A 91 1.05 5.25 -8.00
N GLY A 92 1.49 5.60 -6.79
CA GLY A 92 1.98 6.94 -6.47
C GLY A 92 0.94 8.04 -6.64
N ARG A 93 -0.34 7.68 -6.63
CA ARG A 93 -1.49 8.58 -6.83
C ARG A 93 -2.41 8.47 -5.62
N ILE A 94 -2.95 9.60 -5.17
CA ILE A 94 -3.95 9.59 -4.10
C ILE A 94 -5.15 8.71 -4.49
N PRO A 95 -5.76 7.98 -3.55
CA PRO A 95 -6.78 6.96 -3.86
C PRO A 95 -7.94 7.46 -4.72
N ASN A 96 -8.34 8.72 -4.55
CA ASN A 96 -9.37 9.37 -5.35
C ASN A 96 -9.08 9.31 -6.85
N ARG A 97 -7.82 9.42 -7.25
CA ARG A 97 -7.44 9.43 -8.67
C ARG A 97 -7.54 8.06 -9.32
N SER A 98 -7.20 6.99 -8.59
CA SER A 98 -7.28 5.62 -9.08
C SER A 98 -8.70 5.06 -9.00
N GLY A 99 -9.56 5.67 -8.19
CA GLY A 99 -10.92 5.19 -7.89
C GLY A 99 -10.96 4.12 -6.81
N MET A 100 -9.82 3.79 -6.19
CA MET A 100 -9.68 2.75 -5.17
C MET A 100 -9.86 3.35 -3.76
N THR A 101 -11.03 3.94 -3.47
CA THR A 101 -11.21 4.78 -2.27
C THR A 101 -11.77 4.03 -1.04
N THR A 102 -12.39 2.88 -1.23
CA THR A 102 -12.99 2.06 -0.15
C THR A 102 -12.42 0.64 -0.15
N VAL A 103 -12.79 -0.17 0.84
CA VAL A 103 -12.34 -1.57 0.90
C VAL A 103 -13.05 -2.38 -0.19
N ALA A 104 -12.27 -2.94 -1.13
CA ALA A 104 -12.80 -3.85 -2.13
C ALA A 104 -13.33 -5.14 -1.45
N PHE A 105 -14.58 -5.50 -1.73
CA PHE A 105 -15.26 -6.65 -1.14
C PHE A 105 -15.32 -7.83 -2.12
N GLN A 106 -15.24 -9.05 -1.61
CA GLN A 106 -15.30 -10.27 -2.42
C GLN A 106 -16.60 -10.38 -3.21
N GLY A 107 -16.50 -10.70 -4.50
CA GLY A 107 -17.64 -10.81 -5.40
C GLY A 107 -18.16 -9.48 -5.96
N GLN A 108 -17.61 -8.32 -5.58
CA GLN A 108 -17.94 -7.05 -6.23
C GLN A 108 -17.44 -6.97 -7.68
N GLY A 109 -16.43 -7.79 -8.04
CA GLY A 109 -15.72 -7.67 -9.31
C GLY A 109 -14.90 -6.37 -9.42
N GLY A 110 -14.31 -6.16 -10.60
CA GLY A 110 -13.50 -4.98 -10.87
C GLY A 110 -12.14 -4.97 -10.15
N GLY A 111 -11.54 -3.79 -10.04
CA GLY A 111 -10.26 -3.58 -9.37
C GLY A 111 -9.48 -2.40 -9.89
N LEU A 112 -8.19 -2.35 -9.56
CA LEU A 112 -7.28 -1.33 -10.05
C LEU A 112 -7.37 -1.24 -11.58
N PRO A 113 -7.69 -0.06 -12.14
CA PRO A 113 -7.91 0.05 -13.58
C PRO A 113 -6.68 -0.39 -14.37
N ALA A 114 -6.90 -1.09 -15.48
CA ALA A 114 -5.81 -1.55 -16.37
C ALA A 114 -4.94 -0.38 -16.89
N ALA A 115 -5.53 0.81 -16.97
CA ALA A 115 -4.87 2.05 -17.37
C ALA A 115 -3.82 2.55 -16.37
N GLU A 116 -3.89 2.17 -15.08
CA GLU A 116 -2.97 2.67 -14.05
C GLU A 116 -1.55 2.12 -14.21
N TRP A 117 -0.59 2.95 -13.84
CA TRP A 117 0.80 2.54 -13.67
C TRP A 117 1.01 2.04 -12.25
N THR A 118 1.64 0.89 -12.11
CA THR A 118 2.06 0.31 -10.82
C THR A 118 3.58 0.41 -10.69
N LEU A 119 4.11 0.26 -9.48
CA LEU A 119 5.55 0.17 -9.23
C LEU A 119 6.20 -0.85 -10.16
N ALA A 120 5.59 -2.03 -10.32
CA ALA A 120 6.09 -3.07 -11.20
C ALA A 120 6.02 -2.68 -12.68
N SER A 121 4.89 -2.13 -13.17
CA SER A 121 4.79 -1.80 -14.59
C SER A 121 5.70 -0.63 -15.00
N VAL A 122 6.02 0.29 -14.07
CA VAL A 122 7.05 1.32 -14.29
C VAL A 122 8.45 0.70 -14.27
N LEU A 123 8.82 -0.06 -13.24
CA LEU A 123 10.15 -0.66 -13.12
C LEU A 123 10.46 -1.64 -14.25
N LYS A 124 9.45 -2.33 -14.78
CA LYS A 124 9.59 -3.23 -15.93
C LYS A 124 10.08 -2.49 -17.19
N GLN A 125 9.76 -1.21 -17.37
CA GLN A 125 10.35 -0.39 -18.44
C GLN A 125 11.86 -0.20 -18.27
N GLY A 126 12.35 -0.27 -17.02
CA GLY A 126 13.76 -0.22 -16.67
C GLY A 126 14.51 -1.55 -16.82
N GLY A 127 13.85 -2.62 -17.27
CA GLY A 127 14.43 -3.96 -17.41
C GLY A 127 14.42 -4.81 -16.14
N TYR A 128 13.63 -4.42 -15.13
CA TYR A 128 13.51 -5.17 -13.89
C TYR A 128 12.76 -6.50 -14.09
N LYS A 129 13.24 -7.56 -13.42
CA LYS A 129 12.38 -8.72 -13.12
C LYS A 129 11.46 -8.37 -11.96
N THR A 130 10.17 -8.64 -12.09
CA THR A 130 9.16 -8.17 -11.13
C THR A 130 8.39 -9.33 -10.51
N TYR A 131 8.32 -9.36 -9.18
CA TYR A 131 7.73 -10.46 -8.42
C TYR A 131 6.77 -9.95 -7.33
N PHE A 132 5.66 -10.67 -7.14
CA PHE A 132 4.65 -10.36 -6.12
C PHE A 132 4.27 -11.59 -5.28
N THR A 133 4.09 -11.40 -3.98
CA THR A 133 3.47 -12.42 -3.11
C THR A 133 2.70 -11.80 -1.94
N GLY A 134 1.65 -12.50 -1.47
CA GLY A 134 0.83 -12.09 -0.34
C GLY A 134 -0.35 -11.20 -0.71
N LYS A 135 -0.80 -10.31 0.19
CA LYS A 135 -2.05 -9.55 0.03
C LYS A 135 -1.98 -8.49 -1.06
N TRP A 136 -2.80 -8.64 -2.10
CA TRP A 136 -2.99 -7.68 -3.19
C TRP A 136 -4.03 -6.62 -2.84
N HIS A 137 -5.28 -7.04 -2.64
CA HIS A 137 -6.42 -6.20 -2.23
C HIS A 137 -6.76 -5.00 -3.14
N LEU A 138 -6.45 -5.14 -4.42
CA LEU A 138 -6.76 -4.15 -5.47
C LEU A 138 -7.68 -4.74 -6.56
N GLY A 139 -8.58 -5.62 -6.14
CA GLY A 139 -9.62 -6.23 -6.98
C GLY A 139 -9.31 -7.64 -7.48
N GLU A 140 -10.33 -8.26 -8.07
CA GLU A 140 -10.38 -9.68 -8.42
C GLU A 140 -10.59 -9.94 -9.92
N ALA A 141 -10.85 -8.89 -10.70
CA ALA A 141 -10.92 -9.01 -12.15
C ALA A 141 -9.54 -9.37 -12.74
N ASP A 142 -9.51 -10.18 -13.80
CA ASP A 142 -8.27 -10.64 -14.44
C ASP A 142 -7.30 -9.50 -14.80
N TYR A 143 -7.83 -8.34 -15.24
CA TYR A 143 -7.02 -7.16 -15.57
C TYR A 143 -6.41 -6.45 -14.37
N ALA A 144 -6.96 -6.68 -13.17
CA ALA A 144 -6.57 -6.03 -11.93
C ALA A 144 -5.58 -6.87 -11.11
N LEU A 145 -5.37 -8.14 -11.45
CA LEU A 145 -4.43 -9.03 -10.75
C LEU A 145 -2.97 -8.58 -10.93
N PRO A 146 -2.06 -8.91 -9.98
CA PRO A 146 -0.66 -8.50 -10.05
C PRO A 146 0.01 -8.85 -11.40
N ASN A 147 -0.27 -10.03 -11.96
CA ASN A 147 0.31 -10.48 -13.22
C ASN A 147 -0.21 -9.73 -14.47
N ALA A 148 -1.36 -9.05 -14.37
CA ALA A 148 -1.84 -8.10 -15.39
C ALA A 148 -1.36 -6.66 -15.12
N GLN A 149 -0.94 -6.39 -13.89
CA GLN A 149 -0.53 -5.09 -13.38
C GLN A 149 0.99 -4.96 -13.23
N GLY A 150 1.74 -5.58 -14.16
CA GLY A 150 3.17 -5.34 -14.35
C GLY A 150 4.11 -6.37 -13.73
N TYR A 151 3.64 -7.24 -12.83
CA TYR A 151 4.47 -8.28 -12.24
C TYR A 151 4.66 -9.47 -13.19
N ASP A 152 5.90 -9.90 -13.41
CA ASP A 152 6.24 -11.06 -14.26
C ASP A 152 5.75 -12.37 -13.63
N VAL A 153 5.86 -12.47 -12.31
CA VAL A 153 5.44 -13.62 -11.53
C VAL A 153 4.69 -13.16 -10.28
N MET A 154 3.51 -13.73 -10.06
CA MET A 154 2.83 -13.66 -8.77
C MET A 154 2.70 -15.07 -8.19
N LYS A 155 3.01 -15.21 -6.89
CA LYS A 155 2.81 -16.45 -6.15
C LYS A 155 2.10 -16.19 -4.85
N TYR A 156 1.13 -17.03 -4.53
CA TYR A 156 0.37 -16.95 -3.28
C TYR A 156 -0.22 -15.56 -3.03
N ALA A 157 -0.86 -14.99 -4.06
CA ALA A 157 -1.54 -13.71 -3.97
C ALA A 157 -2.91 -13.90 -3.29
N GLY A 158 -3.10 -13.27 -2.13
CA GLY A 158 -4.39 -13.15 -1.45
C GLY A 158 -5.11 -11.88 -1.88
N LEU A 159 -6.39 -11.96 -2.22
CA LEU A 159 -7.15 -10.82 -2.75
C LEU A 159 -7.89 -10.00 -1.69
N TYR A 160 -8.08 -10.53 -0.49
CA TYR A 160 -8.92 -9.90 0.52
C TYR A 160 -8.19 -9.72 1.85
N HIS A 161 -8.83 -9.04 2.78
CA HIS A 161 -8.40 -8.99 4.19
C HIS A 161 -8.70 -10.33 4.90
N LEU A 162 -7.99 -10.62 6.00
CA LEU A 162 -8.02 -11.97 6.61
C LEU A 162 -9.42 -12.44 7.06
N ASN A 163 -10.21 -11.59 7.71
CA ASN A 163 -11.57 -11.96 8.14
C ASN A 163 -12.51 -12.32 6.98
N ALA A 164 -12.28 -11.83 5.76
CA ALA A 164 -13.10 -12.17 4.60
C ALA A 164 -13.06 -13.69 4.31
N TYR A 165 -11.90 -14.33 4.55
CA TYR A 165 -11.70 -15.77 4.39
C TYR A 165 -12.41 -16.62 5.45
N THR A 166 -12.99 -16.01 6.49
CA THR A 166 -13.73 -16.73 7.53
C THR A 166 -15.22 -16.85 7.22
N TYR A 167 -15.78 -16.04 6.30
CA TYR A 167 -17.23 -15.91 6.16
C TYR A 167 -17.93 -17.20 5.71
N ALA A 168 -17.26 -18.00 4.89
CA ALA A 168 -17.79 -19.29 4.43
C ALA A 168 -17.64 -20.43 5.47
N ASP A 169 -16.99 -20.18 6.62
CA ASP A 169 -16.66 -21.19 7.63
C ASP A 169 -17.80 -21.36 8.65
N PRO A 170 -18.41 -22.57 8.75
CA PRO A 170 -19.48 -22.88 9.71
C PRO A 170 -19.09 -22.65 11.17
N THR A 171 -17.81 -22.83 11.50
CA THR A 171 -17.32 -22.72 12.87
C THR A 171 -17.33 -21.27 13.34
N TRP A 172 -17.08 -20.35 12.41
CA TRP A 172 -17.04 -18.91 12.68
C TRP A 172 -18.42 -18.29 12.67
N PHE A 173 -19.30 -18.74 11.75
CA PHE A 173 -20.64 -18.18 11.57
C PHE A 173 -21.70 -19.30 11.49
N PRO A 174 -21.96 -20.02 12.60
CA PRO A 174 -22.87 -21.17 12.62
C PRO A 174 -24.33 -20.78 12.29
N ASP A 175 -24.68 -19.53 12.53
CA ASP A 175 -25.98 -18.91 12.30
C ASP A 175 -26.19 -18.40 10.86
N MET A 176 -25.13 -18.37 10.03
CA MET A 176 -25.25 -17.92 8.64
C MET A 176 -26.16 -18.83 7.83
N ASP A 177 -27.13 -18.22 7.14
CA ASP A 177 -28.03 -18.90 6.21
C ASP A 177 -27.25 -19.75 5.17
N PRO A 178 -27.68 -21.00 4.88
CA PRO A 178 -26.98 -21.88 3.94
C PRO A 178 -26.82 -21.32 2.52
N GLU A 179 -27.80 -20.57 1.99
CA GLU A 179 -27.71 -19.98 0.65
C GLU A 179 -26.67 -18.86 0.64
N LEU A 180 -26.68 -18.01 1.67
CA LEU A 180 -25.67 -16.97 1.85
C LEU A 180 -24.27 -17.56 2.02
N ARG A 181 -24.12 -18.66 2.77
CA ARG A 181 -22.84 -19.36 2.91
C ARG A 181 -22.35 -19.94 1.59
N ALA A 182 -23.23 -20.57 0.81
CA ALA A 182 -22.91 -21.10 -0.52
C ALA A 182 -22.46 -19.96 -1.47
N MET A 183 -23.06 -18.77 -1.35
CA MET A 183 -22.61 -17.58 -2.07
C MET A 183 -21.17 -17.22 -1.69
N PHE A 184 -20.83 -17.11 -0.40
CA PHE A 184 -19.46 -16.79 0.02
C PHE A 184 -18.44 -17.87 -0.38
N GLN A 185 -18.80 -19.15 -0.33
CA GLN A 185 -17.95 -20.25 -0.81
C GLN A 185 -17.63 -20.11 -2.31
N LYS A 186 -18.58 -19.59 -3.09
CA LYS A 186 -18.43 -19.37 -4.53
C LYS A 186 -17.60 -18.13 -4.84
N VAL A 187 -17.87 -16.99 -4.19
CA VAL A 187 -17.27 -15.69 -4.56
C VAL A 187 -15.92 -15.43 -3.91
N THR A 188 -15.61 -16.07 -2.77
CA THR A 188 -14.34 -15.85 -2.08
C THR A 188 -13.23 -16.67 -2.75
N VAL A 189 -12.44 -16.01 -3.58
CA VAL A 189 -11.26 -16.59 -4.23
C VAL A 189 -10.14 -16.79 -3.22
N GLY A 190 -9.52 -17.97 -3.22
CA GLY A 190 -8.38 -18.32 -2.38
C GLY A 190 -7.07 -17.71 -2.86
N SER A 191 -5.98 -18.43 -2.65
CA SER A 191 -4.65 -18.04 -3.10
C SER A 191 -4.54 -18.13 -4.61
N LEU A 192 -3.98 -17.10 -5.26
CA LEU A 192 -3.73 -17.11 -6.70
C LEU A 192 -2.23 -17.08 -7.03
N SER A 193 -1.84 -17.85 -8.04
CA SER A 193 -0.50 -17.79 -8.66
C SER A 193 -0.61 -17.70 -10.18
N GLY A 194 0.38 -17.08 -10.81
CA GLY A 194 0.40 -16.94 -12.28
C GLY A 194 1.58 -16.10 -12.78
N LYS A 195 1.74 -16.08 -14.10
CA LYS A 195 2.74 -15.25 -14.78
C LYS A 195 2.08 -14.18 -15.64
N ALA A 196 2.84 -13.16 -15.99
CA ALA A 196 2.37 -12.13 -16.92
C ALA A 196 1.90 -12.73 -18.24
N GLY A 197 0.71 -12.33 -18.70
CA GLY A 197 0.10 -12.82 -19.93
C GLY A 197 -0.62 -14.17 -19.81
N GLU A 198 -0.56 -14.84 -18.65
CA GLU A 198 -1.27 -16.09 -18.38
C GLU A 198 -2.51 -15.82 -17.52
N LYS A 199 -3.52 -16.69 -17.63
CA LYS A 199 -4.65 -16.69 -16.69
C LYS A 199 -4.16 -17.16 -15.32
N ALA A 200 -4.51 -16.42 -14.28
CA ALA A 200 -4.20 -16.81 -12.91
C ALA A 200 -4.87 -18.14 -12.54
N LYS A 201 -4.17 -18.94 -11.75
CA LYS A 201 -4.66 -20.21 -11.21
C LYS A 201 -4.88 -20.06 -9.70
N GLU A 202 -6.01 -20.57 -9.21
CA GLU A 202 -6.23 -20.75 -7.78
C GLU A 202 -5.41 -21.94 -7.28
N ASP A 203 -4.52 -21.68 -6.32
CA ASP A 203 -3.63 -22.68 -5.72
C ASP A 203 -4.39 -23.58 -4.75
N PHE A 204 -5.15 -22.95 -3.86
CA PHE A 204 -5.95 -23.55 -2.79
C PHE A 204 -6.90 -22.49 -2.20
N LYS A 205 -7.96 -22.92 -1.52
CA LYS A 205 -8.80 -22.02 -0.72
C LYS A 205 -8.09 -21.57 0.55
N ILE A 206 -8.50 -20.43 1.10
CA ILE A 206 -8.05 -19.93 2.39
C ILE A 206 -9.24 -19.94 3.36
N ASN A 207 -9.04 -20.36 4.60
CA ASN A 207 -10.09 -20.35 5.65
C ASN A 207 -9.55 -19.99 7.05
N GLY A 208 -10.44 -19.87 8.03
CA GLY A 208 -10.12 -19.51 9.40
C GLY A 208 -9.64 -20.65 10.32
N GLN A 209 -9.22 -21.80 9.77
CA GLN A 209 -8.91 -23.01 10.55
C GLN A 209 -7.41 -23.29 10.66
N TYR A 210 -6.99 -24.08 11.65
CA TYR A 210 -5.64 -24.64 11.71
C TYR A 210 -5.50 -25.87 10.81
N VAL A 211 -5.61 -25.66 9.49
CA VAL A 211 -5.46 -26.70 8.46
C VAL A 211 -4.41 -26.30 7.44
N ASP A 212 -3.58 -27.26 7.01
CA ASP A 212 -2.61 -27.06 5.94
C ASP A 212 -2.65 -28.26 4.99
N LYS A 213 -3.58 -28.23 4.02
CA LYS A 213 -3.82 -29.31 3.07
C LYS A 213 -4.00 -28.78 1.64
N PRO A 214 -2.99 -28.10 1.06
CA PRO A 214 -3.05 -27.61 -0.32
C PRO A 214 -3.10 -28.77 -1.32
N GLY A 215 -3.86 -28.62 -2.40
CA GLY A 215 -3.91 -29.60 -3.50
C GLY A 215 -4.58 -30.94 -3.17
N GLN A 216 -5.19 -31.07 -2.00
CA GLN A 216 -5.87 -32.29 -1.54
C GLN A 216 -7.37 -32.05 -1.44
N ASN A 217 -8.19 -32.94 -2.00
CA ASN A 217 -9.63 -32.87 -1.78
C ASN A 217 -9.94 -33.19 -0.31
N VAL A 218 -10.51 -32.23 0.43
CA VAL A 218 -10.79 -32.36 1.86
C VAL A 218 -12.11 -31.70 2.22
N THR A 219 -12.84 -32.30 3.16
CA THR A 219 -14.03 -31.70 3.77
C THR A 219 -13.70 -31.30 5.20
N ILE A 220 -13.89 -30.03 5.54
CA ILE A 220 -13.71 -29.49 6.89
C ILE A 220 -15.04 -28.89 7.32
N GLU A 221 -15.59 -29.37 8.44
CA GLU A 221 -16.86 -28.89 9.00
C GLU A 221 -18.02 -28.88 7.97
N GLY A 222 -18.06 -29.88 7.10
CA GLY A 222 -19.08 -30.00 6.04
C GLY A 222 -18.86 -29.11 4.82
N VAL A 223 -17.80 -28.30 4.77
CA VAL A 223 -17.39 -27.54 3.58
C VAL A 223 -16.36 -28.33 2.79
N ASN A 224 -16.66 -28.55 1.50
CA ASN A 224 -15.79 -29.30 0.59
C ASN A 224 -14.78 -28.38 -0.12
N TYR A 225 -13.50 -28.74 -0.07
CA TYR A 225 -12.38 -28.04 -0.69
C TYR A 225 -11.70 -28.96 -1.72
N PRO A 226 -12.18 -28.98 -2.99
CA PRO A 226 -11.72 -29.96 -3.99
C PRO A 226 -10.23 -29.83 -4.35
N ASN A 227 -9.68 -28.61 -4.29
CA ASN A 227 -8.28 -28.31 -4.61
C ASN A 227 -7.45 -28.01 -3.34
N GLY A 228 -7.95 -28.39 -2.17
CA GLY A 228 -7.28 -28.13 -0.90
C GLY A 228 -7.56 -26.76 -0.30
N VAL A 229 -7.16 -26.65 0.96
CA VAL A 229 -7.35 -25.47 1.79
C VAL A 229 -6.14 -25.26 2.70
N VAL A 230 -5.74 -24.00 2.83
CA VAL A 230 -4.69 -23.56 3.74
C VAL A 230 -5.29 -22.51 4.67
N GLY A 231 -5.16 -22.74 5.96
CA GLY A 231 -5.65 -21.84 6.97
C GLY A 231 -4.84 -20.56 7.08
N ILE A 232 -5.50 -19.48 7.52
CA ILE A 232 -4.86 -18.22 7.92
C ILE A 232 -3.59 -18.42 8.79
N PRO A 233 -3.54 -19.39 9.75
CA PRO A 233 -2.31 -19.66 10.51
C PRO A 233 -1.06 -19.90 9.65
N PHE A 234 -1.20 -20.58 8.51
CA PHE A 234 -0.07 -21.06 7.71
C PHE A 234 0.24 -20.16 6.49
N PHE A 235 -0.70 -19.30 6.09
CA PHE A 235 -0.63 -18.60 4.80
C PHE A 235 0.63 -17.74 4.63
N ASP A 236 1.04 -16.98 5.65
CA ASP A 236 2.24 -16.14 5.58
C ASP A 236 3.54 -16.98 5.50
N GLY A 237 3.50 -18.28 5.82
CA GLY A 237 4.58 -19.22 5.50
C GLY A 237 4.75 -19.47 4.00
N TYR A 238 3.65 -19.45 3.23
CA TYR A 238 3.70 -19.50 1.77
C TYR A 238 4.21 -18.19 1.18
N VAL A 239 3.80 -17.04 1.76
CA VAL A 239 4.29 -15.71 1.36
C VAL A 239 5.81 -15.62 1.56
N GLU A 240 6.30 -16.03 2.74
CA GLU A 240 7.74 -16.10 3.02
C GLU A 240 8.45 -17.04 2.03
N LYS A 241 7.93 -18.25 1.83
CA LYS A 241 8.49 -19.23 0.89
C LYS A 241 8.65 -18.65 -0.51
N ALA A 242 7.62 -17.99 -1.05
CA ALA A 242 7.69 -17.36 -2.36
C ALA A 242 8.75 -16.25 -2.42
N ALA A 243 8.86 -15.41 -1.38
CA ALA A 243 9.88 -14.38 -1.31
C ALA A 243 11.30 -14.96 -1.35
N LEU A 244 11.56 -16.05 -0.62
CA LEU A 244 12.85 -16.76 -0.65
C LEU A 244 13.14 -17.36 -2.04
N GLU A 245 12.14 -17.97 -2.68
CA GLU A 245 12.26 -18.51 -4.04
C GLU A 245 12.50 -17.42 -5.09
N PHE A 246 11.90 -16.24 -4.94
CA PHE A 246 12.14 -15.10 -5.82
C PHE A 246 13.57 -14.56 -5.67
N LEU A 247 14.10 -14.50 -4.45
CA LEU A 247 15.49 -14.14 -4.21
C LEU A 247 16.46 -15.16 -4.84
N ASP A 248 16.16 -16.46 -4.72
CA ASP A 248 16.94 -17.51 -5.39
C ASP A 248 16.89 -17.37 -6.92
N ASP A 249 15.72 -17.08 -7.49
CA ASP A 249 15.59 -16.86 -8.93
C ASP A 249 16.32 -15.61 -9.42
N ALA A 250 16.23 -14.51 -8.66
CA ALA A 250 16.96 -13.29 -8.94
C ALA A 250 18.48 -13.50 -8.89
N ALA A 251 18.97 -14.29 -7.93
CA ALA A 251 20.40 -14.59 -7.79
C ALA A 251 21.01 -15.39 -8.96
N LYS A 252 20.19 -16.08 -9.77
CA LYS A 252 20.67 -16.80 -10.97
C LYS A 252 21.25 -15.88 -12.03
N ASP A 253 20.78 -14.63 -12.09
CA ASP A 253 21.25 -13.62 -13.04
C ASP A 253 21.35 -12.26 -12.34
N LYS A 254 22.47 -12.06 -11.64
CA LYS A 254 22.78 -10.82 -10.92
C LYS A 254 22.99 -9.61 -11.84
N SER A 255 23.05 -9.82 -13.16
CA SER A 255 23.16 -8.71 -14.13
C SER A 255 21.83 -8.01 -14.39
N LYS A 256 20.70 -8.64 -14.01
CA LYS A 256 19.37 -8.05 -14.14
C LYS A 256 18.86 -7.58 -12.77
N PRO A 257 18.43 -6.31 -12.64
CA PRO A 257 17.87 -5.85 -11.39
C PRO A 257 16.51 -6.51 -11.14
N PHE A 258 16.13 -6.67 -9.88
CA PHE A 258 14.83 -7.20 -9.49
C PHE A 258 14.02 -6.21 -8.66
N PHE A 259 12.70 -6.36 -8.73
CA PHE A 259 11.73 -5.76 -7.82
C PHE A 259 10.88 -6.88 -7.24
N ILE A 260 10.99 -7.09 -5.93
CA ILE A 260 10.15 -8.04 -5.19
C ILE A 260 9.26 -7.25 -4.26
N ASN A 261 7.95 -7.50 -4.31
CA ASN A 261 6.96 -6.93 -3.41
C ASN A 261 6.33 -8.03 -2.55
N VAL A 262 6.61 -8.02 -1.26
CA VAL A 262 6.20 -9.01 -0.26
C VAL A 262 5.16 -8.39 0.67
N ASN A 263 3.92 -8.84 0.56
CA ASN A 263 2.79 -8.28 1.30
C ASN A 263 2.27 -9.29 2.32
N PHE A 264 2.83 -9.32 3.52
CA PHE A 264 2.33 -10.18 4.60
C PHE A 264 0.86 -9.86 4.95
N MET A 265 0.12 -10.88 5.37
CA MET A 265 -1.29 -10.76 5.75
C MET A 265 -1.48 -10.73 7.27
N LYS A 266 -0.50 -11.22 8.05
CA LYS A 266 -0.54 -11.15 9.52
C LYS A 266 -0.72 -9.71 9.99
N VAL A 267 -1.22 -9.61 11.23
CA VAL A 267 -1.48 -8.35 11.94
C VAL A 267 -2.83 -7.70 11.55
N HIS A 268 -3.56 -8.30 10.60
CA HIS A 268 -4.99 -8.06 10.37
C HIS A 268 -5.87 -9.11 11.09
N GLN A 269 -7.01 -8.71 11.62
CA GLN A 269 -7.96 -9.64 12.25
C GLN A 269 -8.54 -10.66 11.24
N PRO A 270 -8.76 -11.93 11.63
CA PRO A 270 -8.38 -12.51 12.92
C PRO A 270 -6.90 -12.87 12.95
N ASN A 271 -6.20 -12.48 14.03
CA ASN A 271 -4.85 -12.95 14.24
C ASN A 271 -4.89 -14.39 14.70
N LEU A 272 -4.34 -15.26 13.86
CA LEU A 272 -4.14 -16.67 14.15
C LEU A 272 -2.66 -16.93 13.87
N PRO A 273 -1.78 -16.92 14.89
CA PRO A 273 -0.35 -17.17 14.68
C PRO A 273 -0.15 -18.60 14.19
N ALA A 274 0.88 -18.82 13.38
CA ALA A 274 1.29 -20.16 12.99
C ALA A 274 1.63 -20.99 14.25
N PRO A 275 1.44 -22.32 14.24
CA PRO A 275 1.62 -23.17 15.43
C PRO A 275 2.96 -22.95 16.15
N GLU A 276 4.05 -22.72 15.41
CA GLU A 276 5.38 -22.47 15.97
C GLU A 276 5.53 -21.12 16.68
N PHE A 277 4.63 -20.17 16.43
CA PHE A 277 4.60 -18.84 17.04
C PHE A 277 3.55 -18.67 18.14
N GLN A 278 2.66 -19.66 18.32
CA GLN A 278 1.72 -19.67 19.44
C GLN A 278 2.45 -19.53 20.77
N HIS A 279 2.04 -18.52 21.54
CA HIS A 279 2.58 -18.16 22.84
C HIS A 279 4.08 -17.87 22.84
N LYS A 280 4.66 -17.43 21.72
CA LYS A 280 6.08 -17.04 21.64
C LYS A 280 6.33 -15.59 22.03
N SER A 281 5.34 -14.71 21.91
CA SER A 281 5.42 -13.37 22.51
C SER A 281 5.46 -13.43 24.04
N LEU A 282 5.90 -12.36 24.68
CA LEU A 282 5.83 -12.22 26.15
C LEU A 282 4.38 -12.00 26.61
N SER A 283 3.60 -11.28 25.80
CA SER A 283 2.17 -10.97 26.03
C SER A 283 1.26 -12.19 25.92
N LYS A 284 1.66 -13.21 25.13
CA LYS A 284 0.90 -14.44 24.88
C LYS A 284 -0.44 -14.23 24.16
N SER A 285 -0.73 -13.02 23.68
CA SER A 285 -1.91 -12.74 22.85
C SER A 285 -1.67 -13.15 21.41
N LYS A 286 -2.75 -13.52 20.70
CA LYS A 286 -2.66 -13.92 19.28
C LYS A 286 -2.13 -12.81 18.38
N TYR A 287 -2.50 -11.57 18.66
CA TYR A 287 -1.95 -10.39 18.00
C TYR A 287 -0.43 -10.30 18.20
N ALA A 288 0.03 -10.33 19.47
CA ALA A 288 1.45 -10.24 19.81
C ALA A 288 2.27 -11.38 19.20
N ASP A 289 1.74 -12.60 19.23
CA ASP A 289 2.36 -13.76 18.59
C ASP A 289 2.45 -13.60 17.06
N SER A 290 1.45 -12.97 16.44
CA SER A 290 1.46 -12.68 14.99
C SER A 290 2.45 -11.57 14.62
N VAL A 291 2.72 -10.62 15.51
CA VAL A 291 3.79 -9.63 15.34
C VAL A 291 5.17 -10.28 15.46
N VAL A 292 5.37 -11.18 16.42
CA VAL A 292 6.61 -11.98 16.55
C VAL A 292 6.83 -12.88 15.33
N GLU A 293 5.75 -13.48 14.81
CA GLU A 293 5.78 -14.21 13.54
C GLU A 293 6.23 -13.30 12.39
N LEU A 294 5.58 -12.15 12.20
CA LEU A 294 5.91 -11.19 11.14
C LEU A 294 7.39 -10.79 11.19
N ASP A 295 7.91 -10.42 12.37
CA ASP A 295 9.32 -10.08 12.57
C ASP A 295 10.26 -11.21 12.14
N ALA A 296 9.98 -12.45 12.58
CA ALA A 296 10.81 -13.59 12.25
C ALA A 296 10.82 -13.92 10.76
N ARG A 297 9.66 -13.81 10.07
CA ARG A 297 9.57 -14.05 8.62
C ARG A 297 10.33 -12.98 7.84
N ILE A 298 10.22 -11.70 8.24
CA ILE A 298 11.01 -10.60 7.66
C ILE A 298 12.51 -10.85 7.88
N GLY A 299 12.92 -11.25 9.07
CA GLY A 299 14.30 -11.61 9.40
C GLY A 299 14.87 -12.66 8.44
N ARG A 300 14.12 -13.74 8.18
CA ARG A 300 14.54 -14.81 7.26
C ARG A 300 14.69 -14.34 5.80
N ILE A 301 13.83 -13.44 5.33
CA ILE A 301 13.98 -12.80 4.00
C ILE A 301 15.26 -11.96 3.95
N MET A 302 15.51 -11.14 4.99
CA MET A 302 16.70 -10.31 5.07
C MET A 302 17.99 -11.13 5.16
N ASP A 303 17.98 -12.24 5.90
CA ASP A 303 19.10 -13.18 5.99
C ASP A 303 19.37 -13.85 4.65
N LYS A 304 18.33 -14.24 3.91
CA LYS A 304 18.48 -14.80 2.56
C LYS A 304 19.09 -13.78 1.59
N LEU A 305 18.64 -12.53 1.63
CA LEU A 305 19.19 -11.44 0.82
C LEU A 305 20.70 -11.27 1.05
N ARG A 306 21.12 -11.29 2.33
CA ARG A 306 22.54 -11.23 2.74
C ARG A 306 23.32 -12.48 2.32
N ALA A 307 22.77 -13.67 2.53
CA ALA A 307 23.41 -14.94 2.18
C ALA A 307 23.69 -15.07 0.67
N LEU A 308 22.83 -14.49 -0.18
CA LEU A 308 23.01 -14.43 -1.62
C LEU A 308 23.98 -13.33 -2.08
N GLY A 309 24.43 -12.46 -1.16
CA GLY A 309 25.28 -11.31 -1.43
C GLY A 309 24.59 -10.26 -2.31
N LEU A 310 23.27 -10.11 -2.16
CA LEU A 310 22.46 -9.14 -2.91
C LEU A 310 22.20 -7.85 -2.13
N ASP A 311 22.38 -7.89 -0.81
CA ASP A 311 22.09 -6.82 0.15
C ASP A 311 22.74 -5.47 -0.21
N LYS A 312 24.03 -5.47 -0.56
CA LYS A 312 24.78 -4.22 -0.86
C LYS A 312 24.25 -3.45 -2.08
N ASN A 313 23.57 -4.13 -3.00
CA ASN A 313 22.97 -3.53 -4.19
C ASN A 313 21.43 -3.54 -4.12
N THR A 314 20.84 -3.61 -2.92
CA THR A 314 19.38 -3.65 -2.78
C THR A 314 18.90 -2.53 -1.87
N LEU A 315 17.96 -1.73 -2.38
CA LEU A 315 17.13 -0.87 -1.54
C LEU A 315 16.02 -1.73 -0.94
N VAL A 316 16.04 -1.92 0.38
CA VAL A 316 14.95 -2.54 1.13
C VAL A 316 14.08 -1.45 1.74
N PHE A 317 12.76 -1.59 1.61
CA PHE A 317 11.79 -0.69 2.22
C PHE A 317 10.70 -1.50 2.94
N TYR A 318 10.45 -1.20 4.20
CA TYR A 318 9.38 -1.79 5.01
C TYR A 318 8.36 -0.72 5.41
N THR A 319 7.07 -1.03 5.33
CA THR A 319 5.98 -0.20 5.85
C THR A 319 4.67 -0.99 6.04
N THR A 320 3.54 -0.30 6.26
CA THR A 320 2.19 -0.84 6.32
C THR A 320 1.20 0.07 5.59
N ASP A 321 0.04 -0.47 5.21
CA ASP A 321 -0.94 0.16 4.32
C ASP A 321 -1.88 1.17 4.98
N ASN A 322 -2.05 1.11 6.30
CA ASN A 322 -2.83 2.05 7.10
C ASN A 322 -2.44 1.98 8.59
N GLY A 323 -3.02 2.86 9.41
CA GLY A 323 -2.88 2.78 10.87
C GLY A 323 -3.55 1.55 11.48
N ALA A 324 -3.27 1.27 12.75
CA ALA A 324 -3.83 0.12 13.47
C ALA A 324 -5.37 0.11 13.45
N TRP A 325 -5.97 -1.07 13.28
CA TRP A 325 -7.41 -1.25 13.39
C TRP A 325 -7.82 -1.44 14.86
N GLN A 326 -7.89 -0.34 15.61
CA GLN A 326 -8.20 -0.40 17.05
C GLN A 326 -9.66 -0.79 17.37
N ASP A 327 -10.56 -0.79 16.37
CA ASP A 327 -11.98 -1.13 16.60
C ASP A 327 -12.21 -2.61 16.94
N VAL A 328 -11.17 -3.43 16.80
CA VAL A 328 -11.25 -4.89 16.95
C VAL A 328 -10.45 -5.41 18.14
N TYR A 329 -10.13 -4.51 19.08
CA TYR A 329 -9.54 -4.88 20.36
C TYR A 329 -10.32 -6.03 21.05
N PRO A 330 -9.65 -7.03 21.66
CA PRO A 330 -8.22 -7.11 21.96
C PRO A 330 -7.32 -7.59 20.82
N ASP A 331 -7.88 -7.90 19.64
CA ASP A 331 -7.14 -8.46 18.50
C ASP A 331 -6.62 -7.37 17.55
N ALA A 332 -5.99 -6.35 18.10
CA ALA A 332 -5.65 -5.12 17.40
C ALA A 332 -4.25 -4.60 17.73
N GLY A 333 -3.69 -3.85 16.78
CA GLY A 333 -2.45 -3.09 16.97
C GLY A 333 -2.64 -1.82 17.77
N TYR A 334 -1.52 -1.16 18.05
CA TYR A 334 -1.50 0.04 18.87
C TYR A 334 -0.90 1.24 18.15
N THR A 335 -1.54 2.39 18.30
CA THR A 335 -0.99 3.69 17.90
C THR A 335 -1.06 4.67 19.06
N PRO A 336 0.01 5.44 19.33
CA PRO A 336 -0.02 6.48 20.36
C PRO A 336 -0.74 7.75 19.90
N PHE A 337 -1.14 7.83 18.63
CA PHE A 337 -1.79 8.99 18.04
C PHE A 337 -3.32 8.85 18.08
N ARG A 338 -4.03 9.99 18.00
CA ARG A 338 -5.50 10.00 17.98
C ARG A 338 -6.06 9.33 16.73
N GLY A 339 -7.20 8.67 16.89
CA GLY A 339 -7.89 7.94 15.83
C GLY A 339 -7.30 6.57 15.50
N THR A 340 -7.82 5.98 14.43
CA THR A 340 -7.60 4.57 14.07
C THR A 340 -7.79 4.40 12.55
N LYS A 341 -7.58 3.19 12.02
CA LYS A 341 -7.94 2.81 10.65
C LYS A 341 -9.33 3.35 10.27
N GLY A 342 -9.45 3.93 9.08
CA GLY A 342 -10.67 4.54 8.55
C GLY A 342 -10.82 6.05 8.83
N THR A 343 -9.93 6.64 9.62
CA THR A 343 -10.02 8.07 10.01
C THR A 343 -8.96 8.94 9.32
N VAL A 344 -9.17 10.26 9.24
CA VAL A 344 -8.16 11.24 8.77
C VAL A 344 -7.17 11.67 9.86
N ARG A 345 -7.25 11.06 11.04
CA ARG A 345 -6.40 11.37 12.19
C ARG A 345 -5.02 10.75 12.03
N GLU A 346 -4.06 11.21 12.84
CA GLU A 346 -2.67 10.72 12.79
C GLU A 346 -2.62 9.20 13.04
N GLY A 347 -3.43 8.66 13.95
CA GLY A 347 -3.48 7.23 14.25
C GLY A 347 -4.00 6.35 13.13
N GLY A 348 -4.72 6.91 12.16
CA GLY A 348 -5.20 6.19 10.97
C GLY A 348 -4.24 6.22 9.77
N ASN A 349 -3.28 7.16 9.74
CA ASN A 349 -2.47 7.43 8.55
C ASN A 349 -0.96 7.44 8.82
N ARG A 350 -0.51 7.80 10.02
CA ARG A 350 0.92 7.83 10.36
C ARG A 350 1.35 6.43 10.77
N VAL A 351 2.25 5.85 10.00
CA VAL A 351 2.59 4.42 10.08
C VAL A 351 4.09 4.21 10.23
N PRO A 352 4.54 3.06 10.74
CA PRO A 352 5.96 2.75 10.78
C PRO A 352 6.51 2.53 9.36
N ALA A 353 7.73 3.03 9.12
CA ALA A 353 8.48 2.74 7.91
C ALA A 353 10.00 2.73 8.14
N ILE A 354 10.71 1.84 7.45
CA ILE A 354 12.16 1.69 7.54
C ILE A 354 12.74 1.49 6.13
N ALA A 355 13.84 2.17 5.81
CA ALA A 355 14.59 1.98 4.56
C ALA A 355 16.04 1.59 4.82
N ILE A 356 16.56 0.61 4.09
CA ILE A 356 17.92 0.08 4.23
C ILE A 356 18.57 0.04 2.85
N TRP A 357 19.78 0.58 2.74
CA TRP A 357 20.58 0.47 1.53
C TRP A 357 22.06 0.62 1.90
N PRO A 358 22.77 -0.49 2.18
CA PRO A 358 24.13 -0.45 2.72
C PRO A 358 25.06 0.37 1.83
N GLY A 359 25.77 1.33 2.43
CA GLY A 359 26.69 2.23 1.74
C GLY A 359 26.02 3.40 0.98
N LYS A 360 24.69 3.50 0.99
CA LYS A 360 23.93 4.62 0.39
C LYS A 360 23.06 5.35 1.40
N ILE A 361 22.38 4.61 2.28
CA ILE A 361 21.69 5.14 3.45
C ILE A 361 22.64 5.03 4.64
N LYS A 362 22.81 6.12 5.39
CA LYS A 362 23.58 6.11 6.64
C LYS A 362 22.84 5.26 7.68
N PRO A 363 23.46 4.24 8.31
CA PRO A 363 22.85 3.46 9.37
C PRO A 363 22.42 4.32 10.57
N ASP A 364 21.45 3.83 11.34
CA ASP A 364 20.86 4.48 12.52
C ASP A 364 20.42 5.94 12.24
N THR A 365 19.85 6.18 11.07
CA THR A 365 19.34 7.51 10.71
C THR A 365 17.87 7.65 11.11
N ARG A 366 17.53 8.82 11.67
CA ARG A 366 16.15 9.19 12.00
C ARG A 366 15.67 10.29 11.07
N ASN A 367 14.53 10.07 10.43
CA ASN A 367 13.92 11.05 9.54
C ASN A 367 12.56 11.52 10.10
N HIS A 368 12.33 12.83 10.08
CA HIS A 368 11.09 13.47 10.54
C HIS A 368 10.37 14.25 9.44
N ASP A 369 10.83 14.13 8.20
CA ASP A 369 10.25 14.78 7.03
C ASP A 369 8.87 14.23 6.72
N ILE A 370 8.01 15.06 6.11
CA ILE A 370 6.70 14.62 5.63
C ILE A 370 6.92 13.76 4.39
N VAL A 371 6.73 12.46 4.50
CA VAL A 371 6.88 11.49 3.40
C VAL A 371 5.81 10.41 3.53
N GLY A 372 5.62 9.57 2.53
CA GLY A 372 4.69 8.45 2.68
C GLY A 372 4.68 7.46 1.52
N GLY A 373 3.76 6.49 1.58
CA GLY A 373 3.67 5.39 0.62
C GLY A 373 3.49 5.86 -0.83
N LEU A 374 2.86 7.01 -1.03
CA LEU A 374 2.74 7.67 -2.35
C LEU A 374 4.10 7.94 -2.99
N ASP A 375 5.10 8.31 -2.19
CA ASP A 375 6.41 8.76 -2.66
C ASP A 375 7.28 7.61 -3.19
N LEU A 376 6.88 6.36 -2.94
CA LEU A 376 7.61 5.18 -3.40
C LEU A 376 7.63 5.08 -4.94
N MET A 377 6.61 5.60 -5.64
CA MET A 377 6.56 5.56 -7.10
C MET A 377 7.70 6.33 -7.76
N ALA A 378 7.84 7.62 -7.49
CA ALA A 378 8.91 8.45 -8.02
C ALA A 378 10.27 8.02 -7.49
N THR A 379 10.34 7.60 -6.22
CA THR A 379 11.58 7.11 -5.60
C THR A 379 12.07 5.84 -6.29
N PHE A 380 11.23 4.82 -6.46
CA PHE A 380 11.62 3.56 -7.09
C PHE A 380 11.89 3.75 -8.59
N ALA A 381 11.11 4.58 -9.28
CA ALA A 381 11.39 4.95 -10.66
C ALA A 381 12.78 5.61 -10.80
N LYS A 382 13.11 6.56 -9.91
CA LYS A 382 14.43 7.19 -9.86
C LYS A 382 15.55 6.19 -9.61
N VAL A 383 15.37 5.31 -8.61
CA VAL A 383 16.30 4.24 -8.25
C VAL A 383 16.53 3.29 -9.44
N GLY A 384 15.48 2.97 -10.20
CA GLY A 384 15.58 2.15 -11.41
C GLY A 384 16.04 2.87 -12.68
N GLY A 385 16.31 4.17 -12.60
CA GLY A 385 16.68 5.00 -13.74
C GLY A 385 15.58 5.07 -14.80
N VAL A 386 14.30 5.06 -14.38
CA VAL A 386 13.13 5.11 -15.26
C VAL A 386 12.41 6.44 -15.07
N PRO A 387 12.12 7.22 -16.12
CA PRO A 387 11.28 8.39 -16.01
C PRO A 387 9.81 7.99 -15.76
N LEU A 388 9.09 8.77 -14.94
CA LEU A 388 7.66 8.55 -14.80
C LEU A 388 6.92 8.82 -16.12
N PRO A 389 5.95 7.96 -16.51
CA PRO A 389 5.15 8.16 -17.71
C PRO A 389 4.35 9.47 -17.68
N LYS A 390 4.19 10.12 -18.84
CA LYS A 390 3.33 11.32 -18.97
C LYS A 390 1.88 11.00 -19.29
N ASN A 391 1.64 9.81 -19.82
CA ASN A 391 0.32 9.27 -20.12
C ASN A 391 0.11 7.97 -19.36
N ASP A 392 -1.14 7.64 -19.08
CA ASP A 392 -1.58 6.34 -18.58
C ASP A 392 -1.42 5.25 -19.65
N ARG A 393 -1.71 3.99 -19.29
CA ARG A 393 -1.57 2.84 -20.21
C ARG A 393 -2.64 2.81 -21.33
N GLU A 394 -3.61 3.73 -21.29
CA GLU A 394 -4.58 3.99 -22.36
C GLU A 394 -4.26 5.28 -23.14
N ASN A 395 -3.05 5.83 -22.96
CA ASN A 395 -2.55 7.02 -23.64
C ASN A 395 -3.30 8.33 -23.29
N LYS A 396 -3.92 8.42 -22.13
CA LYS A 396 -4.50 9.67 -21.59
C LYS A 396 -3.50 10.36 -20.65
N PRO A 397 -3.45 11.70 -20.57
CA PRO A 397 -2.56 12.40 -19.66
C PRO A 397 -2.70 11.91 -18.21
N ILE A 398 -1.58 11.69 -17.53
CA ILE A 398 -1.54 11.23 -16.13
C ILE A 398 -0.66 12.15 -15.27
N ILE A 399 -0.97 12.22 -13.99
CA ILE A 399 -0.19 12.91 -12.96
C ILE A 399 0.13 11.93 -11.83
N PHE A 400 1.31 12.06 -11.22
CA PHE A 400 1.68 11.35 -10.00
C PHE A 400 1.73 12.36 -8.84
N ASP A 401 1.17 11.98 -7.69
CA ASP A 401 1.24 12.79 -6.46
C ASP A 401 2.53 12.50 -5.65
N SER A 402 3.37 11.62 -6.19
CA SER A 402 4.63 11.12 -5.64
C SER A 402 5.78 12.11 -5.81
N TYR A 403 6.63 12.21 -4.78
CA TYR A 403 7.92 12.88 -4.85
C TYR A 403 9.09 11.88 -4.72
N ASP A 404 10.24 12.25 -5.29
CA ASP A 404 11.47 11.45 -5.21
C ASP A 404 12.16 11.66 -3.85
N LEU A 405 12.25 10.59 -3.05
CA LEU A 405 12.90 10.58 -1.74
C LEU A 405 14.39 10.25 -1.80
N THR A 406 14.98 9.95 -2.97
CA THR A 406 16.41 9.61 -3.06
C THR A 406 17.34 10.67 -2.44
N PRO A 407 17.07 12.00 -2.51
CA PRO A 407 17.90 12.98 -1.81
C PRO A 407 17.84 12.85 -0.29
N VAL A 408 16.65 12.50 0.25
CA VAL A 408 16.44 12.27 1.69
C VAL A 408 17.15 11.00 2.13
N LEU A 409 16.98 9.90 1.38
CA LEU A 409 17.58 8.60 1.66
C LEU A 409 19.11 8.68 1.69
N THR A 410 19.70 9.41 0.75
CA THR A 410 21.16 9.50 0.56
C THR A 410 21.81 10.71 1.25
N GLY A 411 21.03 11.58 1.89
CA GLY A 411 21.51 12.80 2.52
C GLY A 411 22.09 13.82 1.53
N THR A 412 21.69 13.76 0.26
CA THR A 412 22.20 14.63 -0.82
C THR A 412 21.35 15.87 -1.07
N GLY A 413 20.16 15.97 -0.45
CA GLY A 413 19.30 17.14 -0.61
C GLY A 413 18.08 17.12 0.31
N PRO A 414 17.29 18.21 0.30
CA PRO A 414 16.12 18.35 1.16
C PRO A 414 14.94 17.50 0.66
N ASN A 415 14.00 17.19 1.56
CA ASN A 415 12.70 16.63 1.18
C ASN A 415 11.90 17.66 0.33
N PRO A 416 11.49 17.30 -0.90
CA PRO A 416 10.64 18.16 -1.73
C PRO A 416 9.20 18.29 -1.22
N ARG A 417 8.69 17.29 -0.48
CA ARG A 417 7.30 17.30 0.01
C ARG A 417 7.15 18.23 1.20
N LYS A 418 6.21 19.18 1.10
CA LYS A 418 5.88 20.15 2.19
C LYS A 418 4.47 19.97 2.75
N SER A 419 3.63 19.18 2.09
CA SER A 419 2.25 18.94 2.47
C SER A 419 1.84 17.47 2.33
N TRP A 420 0.84 17.10 3.12
CA TRP A 420 0.17 15.80 3.05
C TRP A 420 -1.35 15.99 3.08
N PHE A 421 -2.06 15.13 2.36
CA PHE A 421 -3.52 15.17 2.26
C PHE A 421 -4.09 13.84 2.76
N TYR A 422 -5.11 13.94 3.61
CA TYR A 422 -5.76 12.81 4.26
C TYR A 422 -7.16 12.71 3.68
N PHE A 423 -7.47 11.56 3.10
CA PHE A 423 -8.76 11.29 2.48
C PHE A 423 -9.54 10.27 3.29
N THR A 424 -10.85 10.28 3.15
CA THR A 424 -11.72 9.14 3.48
C THR A 424 -12.42 8.64 2.21
N GLU A 425 -13.25 7.63 2.38
CA GLU A 425 -13.85 6.78 1.34
C GLU A 425 -14.52 7.50 0.16
N ASN A 426 -15.27 8.59 0.39
CA ASN A 426 -16.11 9.21 -0.64
C ASN A 426 -15.85 10.72 -0.83
N GLU A 427 -14.76 11.25 -0.28
CA GLU A 427 -14.49 12.69 -0.31
C GLU A 427 -13.62 13.08 -1.50
N LEU A 428 -14.09 13.95 -2.39
CA LEU A 428 -13.26 14.49 -3.47
C LEU A 428 -12.18 15.46 -2.95
N THR A 429 -12.54 16.29 -1.96
CA THR A 429 -11.62 17.18 -1.23
C THR A 429 -11.07 16.45 -0.01
N PRO A 430 -9.82 16.70 0.42
CA PRO A 430 -9.25 15.99 1.57
C PRO A 430 -9.98 16.33 2.87
N GLY A 431 -10.32 15.32 3.66
CA GLY A 431 -10.92 15.48 4.99
C GLY A 431 -9.96 16.06 6.04
N ALA A 432 -8.65 15.98 5.81
CA ALA A 432 -7.64 16.79 6.51
C ALA A 432 -6.45 17.13 5.60
N ALA A 433 -5.72 18.19 5.93
CA ALA A 433 -4.51 18.58 5.21
C ALA A 433 -3.44 19.05 6.19
N ARG A 434 -2.19 18.64 5.95
CA ARG A 434 -1.00 19.03 6.70
C ARG A 434 -0.09 19.87 5.81
N VAL A 435 0.41 20.98 6.34
CA VAL A 435 1.48 21.78 5.73
C VAL A 435 2.52 22.11 6.82
N GLY A 436 3.75 21.65 6.65
CA GLY A 436 4.76 21.73 7.71
C GLY A 436 4.34 20.94 8.96
N ASN A 437 4.42 21.54 10.14
CA ASN A 437 3.98 20.94 11.39
C ASN A 437 2.47 21.11 11.68
N TYR A 438 1.77 21.97 10.94
CA TYR A 438 0.35 22.23 11.19
C TYR A 438 -0.55 21.33 10.36
N LYS A 439 -1.63 20.85 10.97
CA LYS A 439 -2.66 20.03 10.35
C LYS A 439 -4.03 20.63 10.61
N ALA A 440 -4.83 20.81 9.55
CA ALA A 440 -6.24 21.17 9.63
C ALA A 440 -7.11 19.94 9.37
N VAL A 441 -8.09 19.70 10.23
CA VAL A 441 -9.02 18.57 10.16
C VAL A 441 -10.44 19.11 9.95
N PHE A 442 -11.03 18.77 8.81
CA PHE A 442 -12.40 19.14 8.44
C PHE A 442 -13.38 17.99 8.70
N ASN A 443 -12.96 16.76 8.41
CA ASN A 443 -13.75 15.56 8.63
C ASN A 443 -13.47 14.99 10.03
N LEU A 444 -14.51 14.99 10.88
CA LEU A 444 -14.44 14.49 12.26
C LEU A 444 -14.99 13.05 12.42
N ARG A 445 -15.22 12.31 11.32
CA ARG A 445 -15.53 10.87 11.36
C ARG A 445 -14.42 10.16 12.11
N GLY A 446 -14.77 9.19 12.96
CA GLY A 446 -13.79 8.52 13.80
C GLY A 446 -13.82 8.93 15.27
N ASP A 447 -14.45 10.05 15.59
CA ASP A 447 -14.07 10.84 16.76
C ASP A 447 -15.27 11.40 17.56
N ASN A 448 -16.50 11.20 17.06
CA ASN A 448 -17.77 11.65 17.66
C ASN A 448 -17.81 13.12 18.13
N GLY A 449 -16.96 13.98 17.58
CA GLY A 449 -16.84 15.37 18.03
C GLY A 449 -16.40 15.50 19.50
N GLN A 450 -15.73 14.48 20.06
CA GLN A 450 -15.25 14.53 21.45
C GLN A 450 -14.39 15.79 21.66
N PRO A 451 -14.69 16.60 22.69
CA PRO A 451 -13.87 17.73 23.06
C PRO A 451 -12.41 17.26 23.17
N SER A 452 -11.51 18.07 22.64
CA SER A 452 -10.10 17.73 22.56
C SER A 452 -9.55 17.48 23.98
N GLY A 453 -9.43 16.20 24.37
CA GLY A 453 -9.18 15.81 25.76
C GLY A 453 -9.58 14.38 26.11
N GLY A 454 -8.59 13.51 26.29
CA GLY A 454 -8.52 12.63 27.46
C GLY A 454 -9.17 11.26 27.45
N LEU A 455 -10.10 10.92 26.56
CA LEU A 455 -10.63 9.55 26.50
C LEU A 455 -10.12 8.84 25.25
N ALA A 456 -9.59 7.63 25.44
CA ALA A 456 -9.36 6.69 24.36
C ALA A 456 -10.63 6.66 23.51
N VAL A 457 -10.47 6.90 22.21
CA VAL A 457 -11.52 6.74 21.22
C VAL A 457 -12.25 5.44 21.56
N ASP A 458 -13.54 5.52 21.87
CA ASP A 458 -14.36 4.32 22.08
C ASP A 458 -14.05 3.37 20.91
N SER A 459 -13.73 2.11 21.22
CA SER A 459 -13.12 1.13 20.31
C SER A 459 -14.09 0.66 19.21
N ASN A 460 -15.03 1.52 18.82
CA ASN A 460 -16.06 1.29 17.83
C ASN A 460 -16.36 2.58 17.05
N LEU A 461 -15.44 3.54 16.99
CA LEU A 461 -15.71 4.83 16.33
C LEU A 461 -14.98 5.06 15.02
N GLY A 462 -14.03 4.19 14.62
CA GLY A 462 -13.31 4.32 13.36
C GLY A 462 -14.23 4.21 12.15
N TRP A 463 -14.47 2.97 11.70
CA TRP A 463 -15.38 2.73 10.57
C TRP A 463 -16.86 2.90 10.94
N LYS A 464 -17.19 2.62 12.20
CA LYS A 464 -18.54 2.69 12.78
C LYS A 464 -18.73 4.09 13.40
N GLY A 465 -19.80 4.82 13.08
CA GLY A 465 -20.03 6.17 13.62
C GLY A 465 -20.80 7.08 12.66
N ALA A 466 -21.18 8.27 13.11
CA ALA A 466 -21.87 9.23 12.25
C ALA A 466 -20.99 9.62 11.05
N GLU A 467 -21.55 9.59 9.85
CA GLU A 467 -20.81 9.77 8.59
C GLU A 467 -20.08 11.13 8.54
N LYS A 468 -20.68 12.19 9.12
CA LYS A 468 -20.17 13.57 8.97
C LYS A 468 -20.47 14.51 10.13
N TYR A 469 -19.41 15.18 10.58
CA TYR A 469 -19.44 16.62 10.84
C TYR A 469 -18.30 17.23 10.02
N VAL A 470 -18.61 17.71 8.81
CA VAL A 470 -17.63 18.52 8.04
C VAL A 470 -17.67 19.90 8.66
N ALA A 471 -16.67 20.23 9.46
CA ALA A 471 -16.64 21.49 10.16
C ALA A 471 -16.45 22.63 9.15
N THR A 472 -17.36 23.61 9.12
CA THR A 472 -17.19 24.85 8.35
C THR A 472 -15.90 25.57 8.77
N VAL A 473 -15.55 25.43 10.04
CA VAL A 473 -14.31 25.88 10.66
C VAL A 473 -13.51 24.64 11.08
N PRO A 474 -12.33 24.35 10.50
CA PRO A 474 -11.59 23.15 10.84
C PRO A 474 -10.96 23.24 12.24
N GLN A 475 -10.65 22.08 12.82
CA GLN A 475 -9.73 22.01 13.94
C GLN A 475 -8.30 22.15 13.41
N VAL A 476 -7.44 22.92 14.09
CA VAL A 476 -6.01 23.04 13.73
C VAL A 476 -5.15 22.53 14.88
N PHE A 477 -4.14 21.73 14.54
CA PHE A 477 -3.18 21.15 15.49
C PHE A 477 -1.74 21.45 15.06
N ASP A 478 -0.88 21.78 16.03
CA ASP A 478 0.58 21.77 15.87
C ASP A 478 1.10 20.36 16.22
N LEU A 479 1.41 19.55 15.22
CA LEU A 479 1.82 18.15 15.41
C LEU A 479 3.18 17.97 16.09
N TRP A 480 3.97 19.05 16.26
CA TRP A 480 5.21 18.98 17.03
C TRP A 480 4.96 19.14 18.53
N GLN A 481 4.02 20.01 18.92
CA GLN A 481 3.63 20.18 20.33
C GLN A 481 2.58 19.15 20.76
N ASP A 482 1.72 18.76 19.83
CA ASP A 482 0.55 17.94 20.07
C ASP A 482 0.36 16.89 18.95
N PRO A 483 1.24 15.88 18.88
CA PRO A 483 1.12 14.80 17.90
C PRO A 483 -0.14 13.95 18.08
N GLN A 484 -0.86 14.10 19.20
CA GLN A 484 -2.10 13.40 19.49
C GLN A 484 -3.34 14.21 19.14
N GLU A 485 -3.21 15.39 18.53
CA GLU A 485 -4.36 16.18 18.08
C GLU A 485 -5.37 16.46 19.23
N ARG A 486 -4.87 16.74 20.43
CA ARG A 486 -5.63 16.96 21.68
C ARG A 486 -5.97 18.41 21.97
N TYR A 487 -5.33 19.39 21.34
CA TYR A 487 -5.54 20.81 21.65
C TYR A 487 -5.77 21.60 20.36
N ASP A 488 -7.04 21.94 20.10
CA ASP A 488 -7.39 22.78 18.97
C ASP A 488 -6.90 24.22 19.20
N ILE A 489 -6.07 24.70 18.27
CA ILE A 489 -5.47 26.04 18.29
C ILE A 489 -6.12 26.99 17.27
N PHE A 490 -7.26 26.60 16.70
CA PHE A 490 -8.06 27.46 15.83
C PHE A 490 -9.07 28.28 16.64
N MET A 491 -9.01 29.62 16.53
CA MET A 491 -10.00 30.53 17.15
C MET A 491 -10.22 30.34 18.67
N ASN A 492 -9.17 30.03 19.43
CA ASN A 492 -9.29 29.73 20.87
C ASN A 492 -8.94 30.92 21.79
N ASN A 493 -7.86 31.67 21.52
CA ASN A 493 -7.34 32.78 22.35
C ASN A 493 -6.24 33.59 21.61
N TYR A 494 -5.49 34.45 22.32
CA TYR A 494 -4.41 35.30 21.76
C TYR A 494 -3.23 34.54 21.11
N THR A 495 -3.16 33.22 21.28
CA THR A 495 -2.17 32.32 20.64
C THR A 495 -2.72 31.56 19.44
N GLU A 496 -3.92 31.91 18.96
CA GLU A 496 -4.56 31.23 17.84
C GLU A 496 -3.67 31.17 16.58
N ARG A 497 -3.89 30.11 15.79
CA ARG A 497 -3.11 29.83 14.58
C ARG A 497 -3.96 29.88 13.31
N THR A 498 -4.97 30.75 13.27
CA THR A 498 -5.85 30.94 12.11
C THR A 498 -5.10 31.24 10.81
N TRP A 499 -3.98 31.96 10.90
CA TRP A 499 -3.09 32.26 9.77
C TRP A 499 -2.57 31.01 9.03
N THR A 500 -2.49 29.85 9.69
CA THR A 500 -2.07 28.57 9.08
C THR A 500 -2.98 28.18 7.91
N MET A 501 -4.26 28.56 7.98
CA MET A 501 -5.25 28.27 6.95
C MET A 501 -4.95 28.93 5.62
N VAL A 502 -4.17 30.02 5.57
CA VAL A 502 -3.72 30.60 4.29
C VAL A 502 -2.89 29.59 3.51
N THR A 503 -1.89 28.98 4.16
CA THR A 503 -1.00 27.99 3.52
C THR A 503 -1.72 26.68 3.22
N ILE A 504 -2.57 26.21 4.13
CA ILE A 504 -3.33 24.96 3.98
C ILE A 504 -4.37 25.10 2.86
N SER A 505 -5.12 26.20 2.83
CA SER A 505 -6.11 26.45 1.77
C SER A 505 -5.45 26.59 0.41
N ASN A 506 -4.28 27.22 0.33
CA ASN A 506 -3.49 27.27 -0.90
C ASN A 506 -3.07 25.87 -1.35
N ALA A 507 -2.55 25.02 -0.45
CA ALA A 507 -2.17 23.65 -0.78
C ALA A 507 -3.37 22.83 -1.30
N ILE A 508 -4.52 22.93 -0.63
CA ILE A 508 -5.76 22.28 -1.08
C ILE A 508 -6.18 22.84 -2.45
N LYS A 509 -6.17 24.16 -2.64
CA LYS A 509 -6.54 24.80 -3.92
C LYS A 509 -5.67 24.32 -5.08
N GLU A 510 -4.35 24.23 -4.88
CA GLU A 510 -3.45 23.70 -5.92
C GLU A 510 -3.75 22.24 -6.24
N LEU A 511 -4.01 21.40 -5.23
CA LEU A 511 -4.46 20.02 -5.45
C LEU A 511 -5.76 19.98 -6.27
N MET A 512 -6.77 20.76 -5.89
CA MET A 512 -8.08 20.76 -6.54
C MET A 512 -8.01 21.23 -8.00
N LYS A 513 -7.14 22.19 -8.33
CA LYS A 513 -6.90 22.58 -9.74
C LYS A 513 -6.43 21.40 -10.60
N THR A 514 -5.63 20.50 -10.03
CA THR A 514 -5.13 19.34 -10.78
C THR A 514 -6.26 18.40 -11.20
N TYR A 515 -7.38 18.32 -10.46
CA TYR A 515 -8.51 17.46 -10.85
C TYR A 515 -9.25 17.96 -12.09
N VAL A 516 -9.13 19.25 -12.43
CA VAL A 516 -9.68 19.78 -13.69
C VAL A 516 -8.86 19.29 -14.88
N GLN A 517 -7.54 19.23 -14.73
CA GLN A 517 -6.62 18.78 -15.80
C GLN A 517 -6.54 17.24 -15.87
N TYR A 518 -6.59 16.59 -14.71
CA TYR A 518 -6.44 15.15 -14.52
C TYR A 518 -7.60 14.63 -13.66
N PRO A 519 -8.80 14.47 -14.25
CA PRO A 519 -9.98 14.07 -13.50
C PRO A 519 -9.80 12.69 -12.84
N PRO A 520 -10.33 12.51 -11.61
CA PRO A 520 -10.43 11.21 -10.97
C PRO A 520 -11.07 10.16 -11.88
N ARG A 521 -10.60 8.91 -11.77
CA ARG A 521 -11.26 7.79 -12.42
C ARG A 521 -12.60 7.48 -11.75
N LYS A 522 -13.45 6.74 -12.45
CA LYS A 522 -14.66 6.14 -11.86
C LYS A 522 -14.25 5.33 -10.62
N LEU A 523 -15.04 5.43 -9.55
CA LEU A 523 -14.88 4.58 -8.37
C LEU A 523 -14.86 3.10 -8.78
N GLN A 524 -13.87 2.38 -8.27
CA GLN A 524 -13.60 0.96 -8.53
C GLN A 524 -13.90 0.11 -7.30
N SER A 525 -13.84 0.71 -6.13
CA SER A 525 -14.22 0.12 -4.85
C SER A 525 -15.11 1.13 -4.15
N GLU A 526 -16.38 0.82 -4.01
CA GLU A 526 -17.35 1.63 -3.27
C GLU A 526 -18.23 0.71 -2.43
N SER A 527 -18.55 1.14 -1.21
CA SER A 527 -19.55 0.51 -0.36
C SER A 527 -20.79 1.42 -0.28
N TYR A 528 -21.74 1.10 0.58
CA TYR A 528 -22.92 1.94 0.78
C TYR A 528 -22.52 3.38 1.15
N SER A 529 -22.83 4.34 0.27
CA SER A 529 -22.45 5.76 0.40
C SER A 529 -23.54 6.63 1.02
N GLY A 530 -24.56 6.01 1.62
CA GLY A 530 -25.73 6.69 2.19
C GLY A 530 -26.88 6.85 1.18
N PRO A 531 -28.07 7.28 1.65
CA PRO A 531 -29.19 7.52 0.77
C PRO A 531 -28.96 8.77 -0.09
N VAL A 532 -29.31 8.71 -1.38
CA VAL A 532 -29.47 9.91 -2.20
C VAL A 532 -30.67 10.69 -1.65
N THR A 533 -30.40 11.82 -0.98
CA THR A 533 -31.46 12.67 -0.43
C THR A 533 -32.30 13.28 -1.55
N LEU A 534 -33.56 13.61 -1.28
CA LEU A 534 -34.44 14.27 -2.26
C LEU A 534 -33.80 15.54 -2.84
N SER A 535 -33.13 16.34 -2.01
CA SER A 535 -32.43 17.55 -2.48
C SER A 535 -31.24 17.24 -3.39
N GLN A 536 -30.48 16.17 -3.14
CA GLN A 536 -29.41 15.73 -4.04
C GLN A 536 -29.98 15.23 -5.36
N TYR A 537 -31.04 14.41 -5.31
CA TYR A 537 -31.74 13.93 -6.50
C TYR A 537 -32.26 15.09 -7.35
N GLN A 538 -32.94 16.07 -6.75
CA GLN A 538 -33.46 17.25 -7.44
C GLN A 538 -32.34 18.10 -8.05
N ARG A 539 -31.21 18.30 -7.34
CA ARG A 539 -30.04 19.00 -7.90
C ARG A 539 -29.47 18.25 -9.10
N PHE A 540 -29.33 16.93 -9.00
CA PHE A 540 -28.84 16.12 -10.11
C PHE A 540 -29.81 16.17 -11.30
N GLN A 541 -31.10 16.05 -11.05
CA GLN A 541 -32.14 16.17 -12.06
C GLN A 541 -32.07 17.53 -12.76
N TYR A 542 -31.93 18.63 -12.00
CA TYR A 542 -31.77 19.96 -12.57
C TYR A 542 -30.52 20.08 -13.45
N VAL A 543 -29.37 19.60 -12.99
CA VAL A 543 -28.11 19.59 -13.77
C VAL A 543 -28.26 18.76 -15.03
N ARG A 544 -28.87 17.58 -14.93
CA ARG A 544 -29.16 16.70 -16.07
C ARG A 544 -30.06 17.40 -17.09
N ASP A 545 -31.14 18.03 -16.63
CA ASP A 545 -32.10 18.72 -17.49
C ASP A 545 -31.47 19.95 -18.15
N MET A 546 -30.52 20.62 -17.48
CA MET A 546 -29.69 21.67 -18.10
C MET A 546 -28.79 21.11 -19.19
N LEU A 547 -28.02 20.05 -18.89
CA LEU A 547 -27.07 19.46 -19.82
C LEU A 547 -27.77 18.80 -21.02
N GLN A 548 -28.99 18.29 -20.82
CA GLN A 548 -29.82 17.77 -21.90
C GLN A 548 -30.19 18.87 -22.92
N LYS A 549 -30.30 20.14 -22.51
CA LYS A 549 -30.49 21.28 -23.43
C LYS A 549 -29.24 21.52 -24.29
N ASP A 550 -28.07 21.18 -23.78
CA ASP A 550 -26.79 21.26 -24.48
C ASP A 550 -26.44 19.96 -25.22
N GLY A 551 -27.40 19.03 -25.36
CA GLY A 551 -27.24 17.76 -26.07
C GLY A 551 -26.47 16.68 -25.29
N ILE A 552 -26.21 16.90 -24.00
CA ILE A 552 -25.48 15.97 -23.13
C ILE A 552 -26.49 15.19 -22.28
N SER A 553 -26.54 13.87 -22.46
CA SER A 553 -27.41 12.97 -21.69
C SER A 553 -26.64 12.31 -20.55
N ILE A 554 -27.18 12.40 -19.34
CA ILE A 554 -26.60 11.78 -18.14
C ILE A 554 -27.70 10.96 -17.43
N PRO A 555 -27.46 9.68 -17.07
CA PRO A 555 -28.44 8.90 -16.32
C PRO A 555 -28.62 9.44 -14.89
N LEU A 556 -29.81 9.23 -14.30
CA LEU A 556 -30.03 9.55 -12.89
C LEU A 556 -29.21 8.60 -11.99
N PRO A 557 -28.65 9.09 -10.87
CA PRO A 557 -28.03 8.23 -9.88
C PRO A 557 -29.12 7.33 -9.27
N THR A 558 -28.87 6.02 -9.27
CA THR A 558 -29.84 5.01 -8.80
C THR A 558 -29.79 4.77 -7.30
N GLY A 559 -28.91 5.47 -6.58
CA GLY A 559 -28.81 5.40 -5.11
C GLY A 559 -28.35 4.05 -4.56
N ASN A 560 -27.82 3.17 -5.42
CA ASN A 560 -27.26 1.86 -5.09
C ASN A 560 -25.87 1.74 -5.69
#